data_AF-A0A7L0UT99-F1
#
_entry.id   AF-A0A7L0UT99-F1
#
_cell.length_a   1.000
_cell.length_b   1.000
_cell.length_c   1.000
_cell.angle_alpha   90.00
_cell.angle_beta   90.00
_cell.angle_gamma   90.00
#
_symmetry.space_group_name_H-M   'P 1'
#
loop_
_entity.id
_entity.type
_entity.pdbx_description
1 polymer ?
#
loop_
_entity_poly.entity_id
_entity_poly.type
_entity_poly.pdbx_seq_one_letter_code
_entity_poly.pdbx_strand_id
1 'polypeptide(L)'
;TAAVDLSCVWHNLEYMACTWRPGENASSDTSYTLFYWFDGLENPKKCSNSSVDQGIFECIFNLTFPKVTSTYPPISILIIDDSEEIRPVCATKNPTTLVKPATPRQVTVSKTNDRIDVKWSESETFPKNCLHYEVKRCNGQIIPGCVNNSCKSYESFPLFSEMNSVSIPGIDANSKYSFKVRARPKRECFSSDLYSDWSEEKSIGEKRDSTIYFVLIITIPLIVAVSTIILLVYLKRLKILILPPIPDPREILKRMFGEQNEDSQVSKKL
;
A
#
# COMPACT_ATOMS: atom_id res chain seq x y z
N THR A 1 16.38 17.01 38.66
CA THR A 1 16.24 17.17 37.19
C THR A 1 14.83 17.66 36.87
N ALA A 2 14.38 17.80 35.62
CA ALA A 2 12.99 18.11 35.23
C ALA A 2 12.57 17.19 34.08
N ALA A 3 11.26 16.92 33.92
CA ALA A 3 10.76 16.21 32.74
C ALA A 3 11.09 17.00 31.45
N VAL A 4 11.32 16.28 30.36
CA VAL A 4 11.73 16.86 29.07
C VAL A 4 10.81 16.42 27.93
N ASP A 5 10.89 17.11 26.81
CA ASP A 5 10.16 16.79 25.58
C ASP A 5 8.63 16.73 25.71
N LEU A 6 8.04 17.64 26.52
CA LEU A 6 6.59 17.74 26.65
C LEU A 6 5.91 18.12 25.32
N SER A 7 5.23 17.14 24.74
CA SER A 7 4.41 17.25 23.54
C SER A 7 2.95 16.96 23.88
N CYS A 8 2.02 17.65 23.23
CA CYS A 8 0.59 17.41 23.41
C CYS A 8 -0.13 17.47 22.07
N VAL A 9 -1.14 16.64 21.90
CA VAL A 9 -1.99 16.56 20.71
C VAL A 9 -3.45 16.53 21.13
N TRP A 10 -4.25 17.42 20.56
CA TRP A 10 -5.68 17.46 20.77
C TRP A 10 -6.40 16.64 19.71
N HIS A 11 -6.79 15.43 20.08
CA HIS A 11 -7.38 14.46 19.18
C HIS A 11 -8.87 14.75 18.99
N ASN A 12 -9.23 14.93 17.73
CA ASN A 12 -10.61 15.00 17.24
C ASN A 12 -11.53 16.04 17.95
N LEU A 13 -10.94 17.03 18.63
CA LEU A 13 -11.64 17.99 19.52
C LEU A 13 -12.32 17.33 20.74
N GLU A 14 -11.89 16.12 21.12
CA GLU A 14 -12.51 15.31 22.17
C GLU A 14 -11.60 15.13 23.39
N TYR A 15 -10.32 14.82 23.17
CA TYR A 15 -9.37 14.56 24.24
C TYR A 15 -7.96 15.03 23.88
N MET A 16 -7.20 15.44 24.89
CA MET A 16 -5.81 15.78 24.75
C MET A 16 -4.95 14.60 25.23
N ALA A 17 -3.95 14.22 24.44
CA ALA A 17 -2.91 13.29 24.83
C ALA A 17 -1.59 14.06 24.94
N CYS A 18 -0.95 14.00 26.10
CA CYS A 18 0.35 14.61 26.34
C CYS A 18 1.38 13.55 26.66
N THR A 19 2.57 13.68 26.09
CA THR A 19 3.70 12.78 26.31
C THR A 19 4.94 13.55 26.73
N TRP A 20 5.77 12.93 27.57
CA TRP A 20 7.05 13.47 28.02
C TRP A 20 8.01 12.35 28.39
N ARG A 21 9.30 12.70 28.51
CA ARG A 21 10.35 11.81 28.96
C ARG A 21 10.83 12.20 30.36
N PRO A 22 11.32 11.23 31.16
CA PRO A 22 12.01 11.52 32.40
C PRO A 22 13.21 12.43 32.17
N GLY A 23 13.54 13.23 33.17
CA GLY A 23 14.75 14.05 33.12
C GLY A 23 16.01 13.18 33.12
N GLU A 24 17.11 13.67 32.54
CA GLU A 24 18.34 12.90 32.32
C GLU A 24 18.91 12.26 33.62
N ASN A 25 18.83 12.99 34.75
CA ASN A 25 19.25 12.51 36.07
C ASN A 25 18.05 12.07 36.95
N ALA A 26 16.93 11.67 36.35
CA ALA A 26 15.80 11.14 37.11
C ALA A 26 16.09 9.69 37.48
N SER A 27 15.62 9.27 38.66
CA SER A 27 15.73 7.87 39.04
C SER A 27 14.76 7.02 38.21
N SER A 28 15.05 5.72 38.07
CA SER A 28 14.21 4.81 37.29
C SER A 28 12.83 4.55 37.92
N ASP A 29 12.66 4.86 39.21
CA ASP A 29 11.44 4.73 40.00
C ASP A 29 10.62 6.02 40.11
N THR A 30 11.09 7.11 39.51
CA THR A 30 10.38 8.39 39.47
C THR A 30 8.99 8.26 38.83
N SER A 31 7.96 8.75 39.52
CA SER A 31 6.58 8.84 39.01
C SER A 31 6.17 10.29 38.75
N TYR A 32 5.62 10.56 37.57
CA TYR A 32 5.14 11.89 37.21
C TYR A 32 3.63 11.98 37.29
N THR A 33 3.12 13.04 37.91
CA THR A 33 1.72 13.43 37.87
C THR A 33 1.55 14.69 37.02
N LEU A 34 0.63 14.63 36.05
CA LEU A 34 0.21 15.79 35.24
C LEU A 34 -1.06 16.43 35.81
N PHE A 35 -1.03 17.75 35.98
CA PHE A 35 -2.18 18.61 36.24
C PHE A 35 -2.41 19.56 35.07
N TYR A 36 -3.68 19.88 34.80
CA TYR A 36 -4.05 20.80 33.74
C TYR A 36 -5.20 21.72 34.15
N TRP A 37 -5.22 22.91 33.55
CA TRP A 37 -6.31 23.87 33.70
C TRP A 37 -6.39 24.82 32.50
N PHE A 38 -7.54 25.46 32.34
CA PHE A 38 -7.81 26.46 31.32
C PHE A 38 -8.98 27.33 31.77
N ASP A 39 -9.13 28.50 31.13
CA ASP A 39 -10.25 29.40 31.44
C ASP A 39 -11.59 28.75 31.08
N GLY A 40 -12.49 28.64 32.06
CA GLY A 40 -13.72 27.84 32.00
C GLY A 40 -13.68 26.51 32.76
N LEU A 41 -12.53 26.13 33.34
CA LEU A 41 -12.43 25.02 34.29
C LEU A 41 -12.42 25.57 35.73
N GLU A 42 -13.31 25.08 36.60
CA GLU A 42 -13.44 25.59 37.98
C GLU A 42 -12.17 25.44 38.81
N ASN A 43 -11.48 24.29 38.69
CA ASN A 43 -10.27 23.98 39.45
C ASN A 43 -9.27 23.19 38.58
N PRO A 44 -7.95 23.30 38.84
CA PRO A 44 -6.96 22.43 38.21
C PRO A 44 -7.29 20.96 38.41
N LYS A 45 -7.25 20.18 37.33
CA LYS A 45 -7.55 18.75 37.35
C LYS A 45 -6.27 17.93 37.26
N LYS A 46 -6.18 16.90 38.10
CA LYS A 46 -5.20 15.82 37.95
C LYS A 46 -5.60 14.93 36.78
N CYS A 47 -4.64 14.57 35.94
CA CYS A 47 -4.83 13.56 34.92
C CYS A 47 -4.84 12.16 35.53
N SER A 48 -5.96 11.44 35.36
CA SER A 48 -6.11 10.09 35.94
C SER A 48 -5.67 8.97 35.00
N ASN A 49 -5.79 9.18 33.68
CA ASN A 49 -5.44 8.16 32.68
C ASN A 49 -4.00 8.38 32.25
N SER A 50 -3.07 7.87 33.05
CA SER A 50 -1.64 7.91 32.79
C SER A 50 -1.11 6.51 32.50
N SER A 51 -0.21 6.44 31.53
CA SER A 51 0.45 5.21 31.08
C SER A 51 1.94 5.48 30.87
N VAL A 52 2.74 4.43 30.93
CA VAL A 52 4.17 4.51 30.64
C VAL A 52 4.50 3.39 29.67
N ASP A 53 5.02 3.75 28.49
CA ASP A 53 5.49 2.79 27.49
C ASP A 53 6.94 3.11 27.11
N GLN A 54 7.82 2.12 27.26
CA GLN A 54 9.26 2.25 26.96
C GLN A 54 9.93 3.50 27.57
N GLY A 55 9.51 3.88 28.79
CA GLY A 55 10.03 5.05 29.50
C GLY A 55 9.48 6.39 29.01
N ILE A 56 8.48 6.40 28.13
CA ILE A 56 7.73 7.60 27.74
C ILE A 56 6.45 7.61 28.57
N PHE A 57 6.27 8.69 29.32
CA PHE A 57 5.04 8.93 30.07
C PHE A 57 4.00 9.51 29.13
N GLU A 58 2.78 9.01 29.21
CA GLU A 58 1.62 9.53 28.50
C GLU A 58 0.49 9.80 29.50
N CYS A 59 -0.23 10.88 29.27
CA CYS A 59 -1.46 11.19 29.98
C CYS A 59 -2.53 11.64 28.99
N ILE A 60 -3.73 11.07 29.15
CA ILE A 60 -4.88 11.36 28.31
C ILE A 60 -6.00 11.94 29.18
N PHE A 61 -6.55 13.08 28.78
CA PHE A 61 -7.70 13.67 29.45
C PHE A 61 -8.72 14.24 28.47
N ASN A 62 -9.99 14.16 28.84
CA ASN A 62 -11.07 14.72 28.03
C ASN A 62 -10.94 16.24 27.98
N LEU A 63 -11.01 16.78 26.78
CA LEU A 63 -10.96 18.20 26.51
C LEU A 63 -11.96 18.51 25.41
N THR A 64 -13.18 18.81 25.83
CA THR A 64 -14.29 19.21 24.96
C THR A 64 -14.72 20.63 25.35
N PHE A 65 -15.04 21.43 24.33
CA PHE A 65 -15.59 22.76 24.52
C PHE A 65 -17.05 22.77 24.04
N PRO A 66 -17.98 23.36 24.80
CA PRO A 66 -19.41 23.32 24.48
C PRO A 66 -19.76 24.07 23.19
N LYS A 67 -18.92 25.01 22.76
CA LYS A 67 -19.05 25.71 21.49
C LYS A 67 -17.73 25.62 20.74
N VAL A 68 -17.80 25.17 19.49
CA VAL A 68 -16.66 25.27 18.56
C VAL A 68 -16.56 26.72 18.11
N THR A 69 -15.44 27.37 18.42
CA THR A 69 -15.19 28.78 18.05
C THR A 69 -13.78 28.90 17.49
N SER A 70 -13.42 30.06 16.95
CA SER A 70 -12.04 30.31 16.48
C SER A 70 -11.06 30.58 17.62
N THR A 71 -11.54 30.77 18.85
CA THR A 71 -10.73 31.18 20.00
C THR A 71 -10.93 30.23 21.16
N TYR A 72 -9.89 29.49 21.50
CA TYR A 72 -9.89 28.56 22.61
C TYR A 72 -8.96 29.08 23.72
N PRO A 73 -9.33 28.87 24.99
CA PRO A 73 -8.46 29.23 26.08
C PRO A 73 -7.17 28.41 26.01
N PRO A 74 -6.01 29.01 26.30
CA PRO A 74 -4.77 28.27 26.36
C PRO A 74 -4.82 27.24 27.49
N ILE A 75 -4.26 26.06 27.24
CA ILE A 75 -4.19 24.98 28.22
C ILE A 75 -2.89 25.12 28.99
N SER A 76 -3.00 25.28 30.30
CA SER A 76 -1.85 25.25 31.21
C SER A 76 -1.66 23.85 31.74
N ILE A 77 -0.41 23.40 31.76
CA ILE A 77 0.03 22.06 32.12
C ILE A 77 1.12 22.20 33.17
N LEU A 78 1.00 21.41 34.23
CA LEU A 78 1.98 21.27 35.30
C LEU A 78 2.32 19.79 35.45
N ILE A 79 3.60 19.45 35.34
CA ILE A 79 4.10 18.12 35.65
C ILE A 79 4.93 18.22 36.92
N ILE A 80 4.53 17.46 37.92
CA ILE A 80 5.28 17.29 39.17
C ILE A 80 5.59 15.81 39.38
N ASP A 81 6.59 15.55 40.20
CA ASP A 81 6.90 14.23 40.69
C ASP A 81 6.30 14.04 42.08
N ASP A 82 5.90 12.81 42.40
CA ASP A 82 5.25 12.52 43.69
C ASP A 82 6.22 12.61 44.88
N SER A 83 7.54 12.55 44.65
CA SER A 83 8.58 12.66 45.68
C SER A 83 9.12 14.08 45.90
N GLU A 84 8.66 15.07 45.13
CA GLU A 84 9.11 16.47 45.15
C GLU A 84 10.62 16.69 44.90
N GLU A 85 11.36 15.64 44.53
CA GLU A 85 12.82 15.72 44.26
C GLU A 85 13.13 16.29 42.86
N ILE A 86 12.11 16.39 42.02
CA ILE A 86 12.21 16.84 40.63
C ILE A 86 11.57 18.22 40.47
N ARG A 87 12.25 19.07 39.69
CA ARG A 87 11.77 20.43 39.40
C ARG A 87 10.46 20.36 38.60
N PRO A 88 9.42 21.09 39.03
CA PRO A 88 8.16 21.16 38.30
C PRO A 88 8.34 21.70 36.87
N VAL A 89 7.58 21.14 35.93
CA VAL A 89 7.53 21.63 34.55
C VAL A 89 6.19 22.30 34.32
N CYS A 90 6.24 23.60 34.01
CA CYS A 90 5.07 24.38 33.64
C CYS A 90 5.09 24.69 32.15
N ALA A 91 3.99 24.46 31.45
CA ALA A 91 3.85 24.80 30.05
C ALA A 91 2.45 25.34 29.75
N THR A 92 2.38 26.34 28.89
CA THR A 92 1.12 26.84 28.34
C THR A 92 1.08 26.52 26.86
N LYS A 93 0.01 25.87 26.41
CA LYS A 93 -0.16 25.41 25.03
C LYS A 93 -1.42 26.02 24.43
N ASN A 94 -1.32 26.54 23.21
CA ASN A 94 -2.50 26.92 22.44
C ASN A 94 -3.12 25.65 21.82
N PRO A 95 -4.35 25.24 22.18
CA PRO A 95 -4.91 24.00 21.68
C PRO A 95 -5.16 24.03 20.15
N THR A 96 -5.36 25.21 19.54
CA THR A 96 -5.60 25.33 18.10
C THR A 96 -4.42 24.88 17.23
N THR A 97 -3.19 24.97 17.75
CA THR A 97 -1.98 24.53 17.05
C THR A 97 -1.72 23.03 17.18
N LEU A 98 -2.51 22.32 17.99
CA LEU A 98 -2.27 20.93 18.39
C LEU A 98 -3.35 19.96 17.91
N VAL A 99 -4.30 20.43 17.10
CA VAL A 99 -5.45 19.64 16.65
C VAL A 99 -5.04 18.55 15.65
N LYS A 100 -5.32 17.28 15.97
CA LYS A 100 -5.22 16.14 15.06
C LYS A 100 -6.63 15.58 14.78
N PRO A 101 -7.15 15.69 13.54
CA PRO A 101 -8.47 15.13 13.20
C PRO A 101 -8.51 13.60 13.30
N ALA A 102 -9.71 13.03 13.47
CA ALA A 102 -9.90 11.59 13.35
C ALA A 102 -9.67 11.11 11.90
N THR A 103 -9.24 9.85 11.79
CA THR A 103 -9.10 9.16 10.52
C THR A 103 -10.46 9.05 9.82
N PRO A 104 -10.61 9.50 8.56
CA PRO A 104 -11.84 9.37 7.79
C PRO A 104 -12.30 7.91 7.71
N ARG A 105 -13.59 7.67 7.98
CA ARG A 105 -14.21 6.34 7.97
C ARG A 105 -15.13 6.17 6.76
N GLN A 106 -15.61 4.94 6.57
CA GLN A 106 -16.60 4.59 5.54
C GLN A 106 -16.19 5.05 4.13
N VAL A 107 -14.93 4.82 3.76
CA VAL A 107 -14.45 5.14 2.41
C VAL A 107 -15.16 4.22 1.41
N THR A 108 -15.95 4.84 0.55
CA THR A 108 -16.67 4.19 -0.54
C THR A 108 -16.11 4.66 -1.87
N VAL A 109 -16.05 3.74 -2.81
CA VAL A 109 -15.51 3.99 -4.15
C VAL A 109 -16.50 3.43 -5.15
N SER A 110 -16.95 4.26 -6.07
CA SER A 110 -17.83 3.87 -7.17
C SER A 110 -17.18 4.22 -8.50
N LYS A 111 -17.27 3.31 -9.48
CA LYS A 111 -16.66 3.45 -10.79
C LYS A 111 -17.73 3.57 -11.87
N THR A 112 -17.57 4.56 -12.73
CA THR A 112 -18.22 4.71 -14.03
C THR A 112 -17.16 4.51 -15.13
N ASN A 113 -17.57 4.40 -16.40
CA ASN A 113 -16.64 4.11 -17.50
C ASN A 113 -15.47 5.09 -17.62
N ASP A 114 -15.63 6.36 -17.22
CA ASP A 114 -14.63 7.43 -17.36
C ASP A 114 -14.19 8.05 -16.02
N ARG A 115 -14.83 7.67 -14.90
CA ARG A 115 -14.72 8.38 -13.62
C ARG A 115 -14.77 7.43 -12.44
N ILE A 116 -14.05 7.77 -11.38
CA ILE A 116 -14.19 7.15 -10.06
C ILE A 116 -14.59 8.23 -9.06
N ASP A 117 -15.67 7.97 -8.34
CA ASP A 117 -16.11 8.80 -7.23
C ASP A 117 -15.68 8.13 -5.93
N VAL A 118 -14.94 8.87 -5.11
CA VAL A 118 -14.53 8.46 -3.77
C VAL A 118 -15.28 9.32 -2.78
N LYS A 119 -15.94 8.70 -1.79
CA LYS A 119 -16.70 9.39 -0.74
C LYS A 119 -16.35 8.82 0.62
N TRP A 120 -16.38 9.64 1.67
CA TRP A 120 -16.13 9.23 3.05
C TRP A 120 -17.12 9.90 4.01
N SER A 121 -17.15 9.43 5.26
CA SER A 121 -18.04 9.97 6.30
C SER A 121 -17.68 11.40 6.67
N GLU A 122 -18.68 12.21 6.98
CA GLU A 122 -18.49 13.53 7.59
C GLU A 122 -17.96 13.41 9.01
N SER A 123 -17.19 14.41 9.43
CA SER A 123 -16.73 14.50 10.82
C SER A 123 -17.84 15.08 11.68
N GLU A 124 -18.20 14.39 12.77
CA GLU A 124 -19.26 14.84 13.67
C GLU A 124 -18.79 15.95 14.63
N THR A 125 -17.51 15.95 14.98
CA THR A 125 -16.90 16.87 15.96
C THR A 125 -16.44 18.20 15.37
N PHE A 126 -16.10 18.23 14.08
CA PHE A 126 -15.59 19.43 13.41
C PHE A 126 -16.73 20.19 12.73
N PRO A 127 -16.71 21.53 12.74
CA PRO A 127 -17.62 22.31 11.94
C PRO A 127 -17.43 22.01 10.46
N LYS A 128 -18.51 22.20 9.70
CA LYS A 128 -18.47 22.16 8.24
C LYS A 128 -17.39 23.11 7.74
N ASN A 129 -16.67 22.68 6.70
CA ASN A 129 -15.59 23.43 6.06
C ASN A 129 -14.35 23.69 6.94
N CYS A 130 -14.18 23.04 8.09
CA CYS A 130 -12.94 23.16 8.89
C CYS A 130 -11.90 22.07 8.63
N LEU A 131 -12.20 21.13 7.75
CA LEU A 131 -11.27 20.08 7.32
C LEU A 131 -10.98 20.20 5.82
N HIS A 132 -9.75 19.87 5.45
CA HIS A 132 -9.34 19.49 4.10
C HIS A 132 -9.00 18.02 4.10
N TYR A 133 -9.28 17.35 3.00
CA TYR A 133 -8.97 15.94 2.83
C TYR A 133 -7.94 15.75 1.74
N GLU A 134 -7.01 14.85 2.01
CA GLU A 134 -5.99 14.43 1.08
C GLU A 134 -6.30 13.01 0.61
N VAL A 135 -6.41 12.83 -0.70
CA VAL A 135 -6.74 11.55 -1.34
C VAL A 135 -5.53 11.04 -2.09
N LYS A 136 -5.07 9.86 -1.69
CA LYS A 136 -3.94 9.16 -2.27
C LYS A 136 -4.44 8.03 -3.15
N ARG A 137 -4.12 8.08 -4.44
CA ARG A 137 -4.50 7.12 -5.47
C ARG A 137 -3.32 6.26 -5.87
N CYS A 138 -3.52 4.96 -6.03
CA CYS A 138 -2.58 4.06 -6.69
C CYS A 138 -3.26 3.32 -7.85
N ASN A 139 -2.58 3.27 -8.99
CA ASN A 139 -2.94 2.38 -10.09
C ASN A 139 -2.13 1.08 -9.93
N GLY A 140 -2.79 -0.08 -9.94
CA GLY A 140 -2.22 -1.40 -9.60
C GLY A 140 -1.16 -1.97 -10.55
N GLN A 141 -0.39 -1.12 -11.24
CA GLN A 141 0.68 -1.51 -12.14
C GLN A 141 1.85 -2.10 -11.32
N ILE A 142 2.10 -3.40 -11.50
CA ILE A 142 3.24 -4.09 -10.90
C ILE A 142 4.49 -3.70 -11.69
N ILE A 143 5.49 -3.12 -11.03
CA ILE A 143 6.83 -2.97 -11.61
C ILE A 143 7.53 -4.35 -11.47
N PRO A 144 8.03 -4.97 -12.56
CA PRO A 144 8.76 -6.23 -12.48
C PRO A 144 9.99 -6.04 -11.58
N GLY A 145 10.10 -6.81 -10.49
CA GLY A 145 11.24 -6.79 -9.56
C GLY A 145 10.92 -6.50 -8.09
N CYS A 146 9.65 -6.31 -7.71
CA CYS A 146 9.27 -6.13 -6.31
C CYS A 146 8.62 -7.40 -5.74
N VAL A 147 9.35 -8.09 -4.85
CA VAL A 147 8.80 -9.11 -3.96
C VAL A 147 7.98 -8.37 -2.90
N ASN A 148 6.72 -8.77 -2.72
CA ASN A 148 5.66 -8.16 -1.90
C ASN A 148 4.83 -7.12 -2.66
N ASN A 149 3.52 -7.39 -2.75
CA ASN A 149 2.48 -6.67 -3.51
C ASN A 149 2.22 -5.21 -3.04
N SER A 150 3.25 -4.41 -2.74
CA SER A 150 3.11 -3.02 -2.32
C SER A 150 3.01 -2.09 -3.53
N CYS A 151 1.94 -1.30 -3.60
CA CYS A 151 1.73 -0.24 -4.58
C CYS A 151 2.88 0.80 -4.54
N LYS A 152 3.70 0.90 -5.61
CA LYS A 152 4.83 1.84 -5.66
C LYS A 152 4.55 3.15 -6.40
N SER A 153 3.55 3.24 -7.28
CA SER A 153 3.20 4.50 -7.95
C SER A 153 1.90 5.07 -7.41
N TYR A 154 1.95 5.56 -6.17
CA TYR A 154 1.00 6.58 -5.79
C TYR A 154 1.27 7.82 -6.63
N GLU A 155 0.23 8.54 -7.03
CA GLU A 155 0.44 9.85 -7.65
C GLU A 155 1.30 10.71 -6.75
N SER A 156 2.32 11.34 -7.34
CA SER A 156 3.27 12.18 -6.62
C SER A 156 2.60 13.36 -5.94
N PHE A 157 1.43 13.77 -6.43
CA PHE A 157 0.62 14.83 -5.85
C PHE A 157 -0.75 14.27 -5.45
N PRO A 158 -1.07 14.27 -4.14
CA PRO A 158 -2.38 13.86 -3.69
C PRO A 158 -3.44 14.89 -4.08
N LEU A 159 -4.67 14.43 -4.27
CA LEU A 159 -5.80 15.30 -4.56
C LEU A 159 -6.33 15.88 -3.25
N PHE A 160 -6.60 17.18 -3.23
CA PHE A 160 -7.21 17.85 -2.08
C PHE A 160 -8.69 18.09 -2.34
N SER A 161 -9.54 17.79 -1.35
CA SER A 161 -10.97 18.11 -1.38
C SER A 161 -11.37 18.86 -0.11
N GLU A 162 -12.21 19.87 -0.29
CA GLU A 162 -12.88 20.56 0.82
C GLU A 162 -14.21 19.92 1.21
N MET A 163 -14.69 19.00 0.38
CA MET A 163 -15.91 18.22 0.61
C MET A 163 -15.53 16.79 0.95
N ASN A 164 -16.51 16.01 1.38
CA ASN A 164 -16.28 14.62 1.81
C ASN A 164 -16.29 13.64 0.64
N SER A 165 -15.99 14.16 -0.55
CA SER A 165 -15.99 13.43 -1.80
C SER A 165 -15.01 14.04 -2.79
N VAL A 166 -14.55 13.21 -3.71
CA VAL A 166 -13.79 13.66 -4.89
C VAL A 166 -14.19 12.80 -6.09
N SER A 167 -14.29 13.45 -7.24
CA SER A 167 -14.55 12.80 -8.53
C SER A 167 -13.30 12.87 -9.38
N ILE A 168 -12.78 11.72 -9.78
CA ILE A 168 -11.52 11.58 -10.51
C ILE A 168 -11.83 11.15 -11.94
N PRO A 169 -11.66 12.02 -12.95
CA PRO A 169 -11.89 11.68 -14.36
C PRO A 169 -10.67 10.99 -14.99
N GLY A 170 -10.83 10.48 -16.22
CA GLY A 170 -9.73 10.02 -17.07
C GLY A 170 -9.15 8.68 -16.62
N ILE A 171 -10.02 7.71 -16.34
CA ILE A 171 -9.64 6.45 -15.71
C ILE A 171 -9.72 5.29 -16.70
N ASP A 172 -8.71 4.42 -16.72
CA ASP A 172 -8.78 3.18 -17.48
C ASP A 172 -9.83 2.22 -16.89
N ALA A 173 -10.83 1.88 -17.72
CA ALA A 173 -11.92 0.98 -17.36
C ALA A 173 -11.41 -0.41 -16.91
N ASN A 174 -10.25 -0.83 -17.41
CA ASN A 174 -9.69 -2.16 -17.18
C ASN A 174 -8.56 -2.20 -16.13
N SER A 175 -8.35 -1.11 -15.40
CA SER A 175 -7.34 -1.03 -14.34
C SER A 175 -7.96 -1.12 -12.95
N LYS A 176 -7.19 -1.69 -12.02
CA LYS A 176 -7.48 -1.70 -10.58
C LYS A 176 -6.89 -0.45 -9.94
N TYR A 177 -7.70 0.25 -9.16
CA TYR A 177 -7.29 1.41 -8.38
C TYR A 177 -7.47 1.15 -6.89
N SER A 178 -6.57 1.71 -6.09
CA SER A 178 -6.64 1.73 -4.63
C SER A 178 -6.60 3.17 -4.11
N PHE A 179 -7.40 3.46 -3.10
CA PHE A 179 -7.55 4.79 -2.52
C PHE A 179 -7.39 4.77 -1.01
N LYS A 180 -6.71 5.81 -0.49
CA LYS A 180 -6.67 6.15 0.94
C LYS A 180 -6.97 7.63 1.10
N VAL A 181 -7.62 7.98 2.20
CA VAL A 181 -8.01 9.36 2.52
C VAL A 181 -7.49 9.70 3.91
N ARG A 182 -6.99 10.92 4.11
CA ARG A 182 -6.71 11.48 5.44
C ARG A 182 -7.23 12.90 5.54
N ALA A 183 -7.52 13.35 6.75
CA ALA A 183 -8.00 14.70 7.04
C ALA A 183 -6.86 15.56 7.59
N ARG A 184 -6.95 16.87 7.34
CA ARG A 184 -6.16 17.89 8.02
C ARG A 184 -7.04 19.10 8.35
N PRO A 185 -6.75 19.85 9.41
CA PRO A 185 -7.46 21.07 9.70
C PRO A 185 -7.21 22.15 8.65
N LYS A 186 -8.23 22.95 8.35
CA LYS A 186 -8.04 24.21 7.62
C LYS A 186 -7.41 25.24 8.56
N ARG A 187 -6.43 26.00 8.07
CA ARG A 187 -5.68 26.99 8.87
C ARG A 187 -6.55 28.10 9.44
N GLU A 188 -7.63 28.43 8.73
CA GLU A 188 -8.62 29.43 9.14
C GLU A 188 -9.43 29.00 10.37
N CYS A 189 -9.59 27.69 10.58
CA CYS A 189 -10.25 27.14 11.76
C CYS A 189 -9.25 26.79 12.87
N PHE A 190 -8.16 26.09 12.50
CA PHE A 190 -7.15 25.63 13.43
C PHE A 190 -5.77 25.79 12.80
N SER A 191 -4.85 26.44 13.50
CA SER A 191 -3.48 26.68 13.05
C SER A 191 -2.57 25.43 13.16
N SER A 192 -3.15 24.24 13.35
CA SER A 192 -2.43 22.97 13.43
C SER A 192 -2.01 22.45 12.05
N ASP A 193 -0.84 21.80 12.02
CA ASP A 193 -0.28 21.09 10.86
C ASP A 193 -0.46 19.57 10.93
N LEU A 194 -1.13 19.08 11.97
CA LEU A 194 -1.25 17.65 12.21
C LEU A 194 -2.30 17.02 11.29
N TYR A 195 -1.91 15.95 10.62
CA TYR A 195 -2.79 15.15 9.78
C TYR A 195 -3.38 14.00 10.59
N SER A 196 -4.59 13.56 10.21
CA SER A 196 -5.09 12.26 10.64
C SER A 196 -4.19 11.15 10.07
N ASP A 197 -4.33 9.96 10.64
CA ASP A 197 -3.78 8.77 10.00
C ASP A 197 -4.54 8.49 8.70
N TRP A 198 -3.95 7.67 7.82
CA TRP A 198 -4.60 7.26 6.59
C TRP A 198 -5.76 6.31 6.87
N SER A 199 -6.86 6.47 6.13
CA SER A 199 -7.97 5.52 6.13
C SER A 199 -7.52 4.13 5.70
N GLU A 200 -8.38 3.15 5.96
CA GLU A 200 -8.29 1.84 5.31
C GLU A 200 -8.27 2.01 3.78
N GLU A 201 -7.52 1.12 3.11
CA GLU A 201 -7.44 1.13 1.65
C GLU A 201 -8.71 0.56 1.04
N LYS A 202 -9.30 1.28 0.09
CA LYS A 202 -10.42 0.78 -0.70
C LYS A 202 -10.03 0.65 -2.15
N SER A 203 -10.22 -0.54 -2.71
CA SER A 203 -9.91 -0.82 -4.11
C SER A 203 -11.17 -1.00 -4.96
N ILE A 204 -11.07 -0.68 -6.25
CA ILE A 204 -12.11 -0.94 -7.24
C ILE A 204 -11.48 -1.34 -8.59
N GLY A 205 -12.20 -2.18 -9.34
CA GLY A 205 -11.75 -2.72 -10.61
C GLY A 205 -10.99 -4.05 -10.46
N GLU A 206 -10.83 -4.74 -11.59
CA GLU A 206 -10.16 -6.02 -11.66
C GLU A 206 -8.69 -5.85 -12.06
N LYS A 207 -7.83 -6.66 -11.45
CA LYS A 207 -6.44 -6.74 -11.85
C LYS A 207 -6.37 -7.60 -13.11
N ARG A 208 -5.77 -7.09 -14.20
CA ARG A 208 -5.44 -7.95 -15.34
C ARG A 208 -4.54 -9.07 -14.85
N ASP A 209 -4.99 -10.31 -15.00
CA ASP A 209 -4.21 -11.47 -14.63
C ASP A 209 -3.11 -11.67 -15.66
N SER A 210 -1.94 -11.10 -15.39
CA SER A 210 -0.76 -11.23 -16.25
C SER A 210 -0.38 -12.70 -16.46
N THR A 211 -0.77 -13.58 -15.54
CA THR A 211 -0.57 -15.02 -15.61
C THR A 211 -1.17 -15.62 -16.89
N ILE A 212 -2.36 -15.16 -17.30
CA ILE A 212 -3.03 -15.64 -18.51
C ILE A 212 -2.21 -15.29 -19.76
N TYR A 213 -1.66 -14.07 -19.83
CA TYR A 213 -0.80 -13.65 -20.93
C TYR A 213 0.51 -14.44 -20.98
N PHE A 214 1.16 -14.68 -19.83
CA PHE A 214 2.37 -15.50 -19.77
C PHE A 214 2.10 -16.96 -20.18
N VAL A 215 0.99 -17.54 -19.73
CA VAL A 215 0.59 -18.89 -20.13
C VAL A 215 0.35 -18.95 -21.63
N LEU A 216 -0.37 -17.98 -22.23
CA LEU A 216 -0.58 -17.92 -23.67
C LEU A 216 0.73 -17.80 -24.46
N ILE A 217 1.65 -16.94 -24.02
CA ILE A 217 2.96 -16.75 -24.67
C ILE A 217 3.81 -18.04 -24.64
N ILE A 218 3.72 -18.86 -23.60
CA ILE A 218 4.49 -20.11 -23.49
C ILE A 218 3.79 -21.27 -24.22
N THR A 219 2.47 -21.35 -24.12
CA THR A 219 1.68 -22.46 -24.68
C THR A 219 1.58 -22.41 -26.20
N ILE A 220 1.43 -21.23 -26.81
CA ILE A 220 1.29 -21.11 -28.27
C ILE A 220 2.53 -21.65 -29.01
N PRO A 221 3.79 -21.24 -28.68
CA PRO A 221 4.98 -21.79 -29.33
C PRO A 221 5.16 -23.29 -29.10
N LEU A 222 4.80 -23.78 -27.92
CA LEU A 222 4.89 -25.20 -27.59
C LEU A 222 3.95 -26.05 -28.48
N ILE A 223 2.70 -25.61 -28.65
CA ILE A 223 1.74 -26.29 -29.52
C ILE A 223 2.25 -26.30 -30.97
N VAL A 224 2.75 -25.16 -31.47
CA VAL A 224 3.30 -25.05 -32.82
C VAL A 224 4.50 -25.99 -33.01
N ALA A 225 5.41 -26.08 -32.03
CA ALA A 225 6.54 -26.99 -32.08
C ALA A 225 6.08 -28.47 -32.11
N VAL A 226 5.11 -28.86 -31.30
CA VAL A 226 4.59 -30.22 -31.28
C VAL A 226 3.89 -30.56 -32.60
N SER A 227 3.04 -29.67 -33.12
CA SER A 227 2.33 -29.87 -34.40
C SER A 227 3.29 -30.00 -35.58
N THR A 228 4.36 -29.18 -35.62
CA THR A 228 5.37 -29.27 -36.68
C THR A 228 6.16 -30.58 -36.62
N ILE A 229 6.52 -31.07 -35.43
CA ILE A 229 7.17 -32.37 -35.26
C ILE A 229 6.27 -33.50 -35.77
N ILE A 230 4.99 -33.51 -35.38
CA ILE A 230 4.01 -34.51 -35.83
C ILE A 230 3.88 -34.48 -37.36
N LEU A 231 3.78 -33.29 -37.96
CA LEU A 231 3.69 -33.13 -39.42
C LEU A 231 4.93 -33.67 -40.12
N LEU A 232 6.14 -33.38 -39.61
CA LEU A 232 7.39 -33.89 -40.19
C LEU A 232 7.47 -35.43 -40.09
N VAL A 233 7.04 -36.02 -38.98
CA VAL A 233 6.98 -37.49 -38.81
C VAL A 233 5.99 -38.09 -39.81
N TYR A 234 4.82 -37.47 -39.96
CA TYR A 234 3.80 -37.91 -40.92
C TYR A 234 4.33 -37.85 -42.35
N LEU A 235 4.93 -36.73 -42.77
CA LEU A 235 5.54 -36.58 -44.09
C LEU A 235 6.67 -37.58 -44.34
N LYS A 236 7.52 -37.86 -43.34
CA LYS A 236 8.54 -38.92 -43.44
C LYS A 236 7.92 -40.30 -43.63
N ARG A 237 6.89 -40.65 -42.85
CA ARG A 237 6.15 -41.93 -42.98
C ARG A 237 5.52 -42.05 -44.36
N LEU A 238 4.89 -40.98 -44.85
CA LEU A 238 4.23 -40.94 -46.14
C LEU A 238 5.23 -41.06 -47.30
N LYS A 239 6.40 -40.43 -47.18
CA LYS A 239 7.51 -40.60 -48.13
C LYS A 239 7.98 -42.06 -48.21
N ILE A 240 8.09 -42.77 -47.08
CA ILE A 240 8.48 -44.19 -47.04
C ILE A 240 7.39 -45.08 -47.67
N LEU A 241 6.11 -44.75 -47.47
CA LEU A 241 4.99 -45.53 -47.99
C LEU A 241 4.83 -45.39 -49.52
N ILE A 242 5.02 -44.18 -50.06
CA ILE A 242 4.82 -43.89 -51.49
C ILE A 242 6.09 -44.18 -52.31
N LEU A 243 7.28 -43.97 -51.74
CA LEU A 243 8.55 -44.32 -52.37
C LEU A 243 9.24 -45.41 -51.54
N PRO A 244 8.95 -46.70 -51.79
CA PRO A 244 9.73 -47.77 -51.20
C PRO A 244 11.22 -47.58 -51.55
N PRO A 245 12.14 -47.98 -50.66
CA PRO A 245 13.57 -47.85 -50.93
C PRO A 245 13.89 -48.54 -52.26
N ILE A 246 14.39 -47.78 -53.23
CA ILE A 246 14.83 -48.32 -54.52
C ILE A 246 16.00 -49.26 -54.21
N PRO A 247 15.87 -50.57 -54.45
CA PRO A 247 16.93 -51.52 -54.17
C PRO A 247 18.20 -51.12 -54.91
N ASP A 248 19.36 -51.32 -54.27
CA ASP A 248 20.66 -50.91 -54.79
C ASP A 248 20.86 -51.47 -56.21
N PRO A 249 21.05 -50.62 -57.25
CA PRO A 249 21.20 -51.08 -58.62
C PRO A 249 22.40 -52.03 -58.78
N ARG A 250 23.40 -51.97 -57.89
CA ARG A 250 24.54 -52.88 -57.90
C ARG A 250 24.13 -54.32 -57.57
N GLU A 251 23.23 -54.54 -56.61
CA GLU A 251 22.72 -55.88 -56.27
C GLU A 251 21.78 -56.44 -57.35
N ILE A 252 20.95 -55.58 -57.96
CA ILE A 252 20.09 -55.98 -59.08
C ILE A 252 20.92 -56.34 -60.32
N LEU A 253 21.91 -55.52 -60.68
CA LEU A 253 22.79 -55.80 -61.83
C LEU A 253 23.65 -57.05 -61.59
N LYS A 254 24.13 -57.26 -60.36
CA LYS A 254 24.89 -58.47 -60.01
C LYS A 254 24.04 -59.74 -60.09
N ARG A 255 22.74 -59.66 -59.77
CA ARG A 255 21.78 -60.75 -59.99
C ARG A 255 21.42 -60.98 -61.47
N MET A 256 21.26 -59.91 -62.25
CA MET A 256 20.85 -60.04 -63.66
C MET A 256 21.99 -60.43 -64.59
N PHE A 257 23.25 -60.10 -64.26
CA PHE A 257 24.40 -60.31 -65.12
C PHE A 257 25.49 -61.22 -64.50
N GLY A 258 25.28 -61.72 -63.28
CA GLY A 258 26.26 -62.56 -62.57
C GLY A 258 26.34 -64.03 -63.03
N GLU A 259 25.47 -64.48 -63.93
CA GLU A 259 25.40 -65.87 -64.40
C GLU A 259 25.93 -66.11 -65.82
N GLN A 260 26.64 -65.15 -66.44
CA GLN A 260 27.10 -65.29 -67.84
C GLN A 260 28.62 -65.36 -68.07
N ASN A 261 29.42 -65.75 -67.07
CA ASN A 261 30.87 -65.95 -67.28
C ASN A 261 31.42 -67.19 -66.55
N GLU A 262 30.88 -68.38 -66.83
CA GLU A 262 31.63 -69.64 -66.70
C GLU A 262 31.18 -70.59 -67.80
N ASP A 263 31.58 -70.32 -69.04
CA ASP A 263 31.77 -71.34 -70.08
C ASP A 263 32.35 -70.67 -71.32
N SER A 264 33.68 -70.66 -71.46
CA SER A 264 34.39 -70.85 -72.74
C SER A 264 35.90 -70.54 -72.65
N GLN A 265 36.68 -71.55 -73.08
CA GLN A 265 38.11 -71.57 -73.43
C GLN A 265 39.08 -71.81 -72.24
N VAL A 266 40.00 -72.78 -72.26
CA VAL A 266 40.94 -73.14 -73.33
C VAL A 266 41.38 -74.63 -73.26
N SER A 267 41.70 -75.15 -74.44
CA SER A 267 42.21 -76.48 -74.81
C SER A 267 43.74 -76.66 -74.62
N LYS A 268 44.15 -77.86 -74.17
CA LYS A 268 45.32 -78.70 -74.56
C LYS A 268 46.78 -78.45 -74.11
N LYS A 269 47.42 -79.61 -73.87
CA LYS A 269 48.85 -80.04 -73.86
C LYS A 269 49.61 -79.78 -72.54
N LEU A 270 50.38 -80.72 -71.98
CA LEU A 270 51.09 -81.91 -72.47
C LEU A 270 50.96 -83.06 -71.48
#